data_AF-A0A9N9HT53-F1
#
_entry.id   AF-A0A9N9HT53-F1
#
_cell.length_a   1.000
_cell.length_b   1.000
_cell.length_c   1.000
_cell.angle_alpha   90.00
_cell.angle_beta   90.00
_cell.angle_gamma   90.00
#
_symmetry.space_group_name_H-M   'P 1'
#
loop_
_entity.id
_entity.type
_entity.pdbx_description
1 polymer ?
#
loop_
_entity_poly.entity_id
_entity_poly.type
_entity_poly.pdbx_seq_one_letter_code
_entity_poly.pdbx_strand_id
1 'polypeptide(L)'
;CCFSAAMQTKNPNVPKLSASGKFSSIFVTCIVTGNENGEVDVHAYQVSSTCKAMVAADIMFLKYFTSTKMNMVCMYKRAQSLVSGQIFAIK
;
A
#
# COMPACT_ATOMS: atom_id res chain seq x y z
N CYS A 1 -1.94 1.65 4.77
CA CYS A 1 -1.16 1.44 3.52
C CYS A 1 -1.69 2.25 2.32
N CYS A 2 -3.00 2.31 2.03
CA CYS A 2 -3.54 2.99 0.84
C CYS A 2 -3.09 4.45 0.67
N PHE A 3 -3.08 5.23 1.76
CA PHE A 3 -2.59 6.61 1.74
C PHE A 3 -1.10 6.71 1.35
N SER A 4 -0.24 5.88 1.96
CA SER A 4 1.18 5.83 1.63
C SER A 4 1.40 5.45 0.17
N ALA A 5 0.65 4.47 -0.35
CA ALA A 5 0.70 4.10 -1.77
C ALA A 5 0.29 5.24 -2.71
N ALA A 6 -0.77 5.99 -2.38
CA ALA A 6 -1.16 7.18 -3.15
C ALA A 6 -0.07 8.27 -3.14
N MET A 7 0.58 8.50 -2.00
CA MET A 7 1.69 9.46 -1.88
C MET A 7 2.95 9.03 -2.64
N GLN A 8 3.26 7.74 -2.66
CA GLN A 8 4.37 7.19 -3.45
C GLN A 8 4.10 7.28 -4.96
N THR A 9 2.86 7.08 -5.40
CA THR A 9 2.48 7.25 -6.82
C THR A 9 2.56 8.71 -7.26
N LYS A 10 2.24 9.66 -6.38
CA LYS A 10 2.37 11.11 -6.66
C LYS A 10 3.83 11.59 -6.75
N ASN A 11 4.75 10.89 -6.09
CA ASN A 11 6.18 11.25 -6.04
C ASN A 11 7.05 10.16 -6.69
N PRO A 12 6.93 9.91 -8.02
CA PRO A 12 7.72 8.89 -8.69
C PRO A 12 9.20 9.31 -8.77
N ASN A 13 10.09 8.34 -8.63
CA ASN A 13 11.51 8.56 -8.91
C ASN A 13 11.76 8.46 -10.42
N VAL A 14 12.67 9.28 -10.93
CA VAL A 14 13.10 9.34 -12.33
C VAL A 14 14.55 8.87 -12.47
N PRO A 15 14.83 7.56 -12.37
CA PRO A 15 16.19 7.05 -12.55
C PRO A 15 16.57 7.04 -14.03
N LYS A 16 17.83 7.40 -14.31
CA LYS A 16 18.42 7.47 -15.65
C LYS A 16 18.41 6.13 -16.43
N LEU A 17 18.26 5.01 -15.73
CA LEU A 17 18.36 3.65 -16.26
C LEU A 17 17.00 2.95 -16.44
N SER A 18 15.88 3.63 -16.20
CA SER A 18 14.56 3.03 -16.39
C SER A 18 14.11 3.16 -17.85
N ALA A 19 13.72 2.05 -18.47
CA ALA A 19 13.16 2.02 -19.83
C ALA A 19 11.89 2.88 -19.98
N SER A 20 11.12 3.02 -18.90
CA SER A 20 9.91 3.86 -18.83
C SER A 20 10.16 5.27 -18.30
N GLY A 21 11.41 5.62 -17.97
CA GLY A 21 11.80 6.93 -17.41
C GLY A 21 11.33 7.19 -15.97
N LYS A 22 10.53 6.29 -15.38
CA LYS A 22 10.01 6.37 -14.01
C LYS A 22 10.02 4.96 -13.40
N PHE A 23 10.59 4.82 -12.21
CA PHE A 23 10.63 3.54 -11.50
C PHE A 23 10.58 3.74 -9.98
N SER A 24 9.58 3.14 -9.34
CA SER A 24 9.36 3.22 -7.89
C SER A 24 9.26 4.66 -7.35
N SER A 25 9.36 4.82 -6.03
CA SER A 25 9.33 6.11 -5.34
C SER A 25 10.27 6.05 -4.13
N ILE A 26 11.02 7.12 -3.88
CA ILE A 26 11.89 7.28 -2.69
C ILE A 26 11.06 7.78 -1.49
N PHE A 27 9.76 8.00 -1.66
CA PHE A 27 8.89 8.46 -0.59
C PHE A 27 8.69 7.36 0.48
N VAL A 28 9.06 7.68 1.71
CA VAL A 28 8.96 6.81 2.90
C VAL A 28 7.87 7.35 3.82
N THR A 29 7.18 6.46 4.53
CA THR A 29 6.20 6.84 5.55
C THR A 29 6.71 6.40 6.92
N CYS A 30 6.95 7.36 7.80
CA CYS A 30 7.39 7.09 9.17
C CYS A 30 6.19 7.16 10.13
N ILE A 31 6.15 6.24 11.08
CA ILE A 31 5.19 6.19 12.18
C ILE A 31 5.98 6.32 13.47
N VAL A 32 5.64 7.31 14.28
CA VAL A 32 6.24 7.54 15.59
C VAL A 32 5.35 6.89 16.64
N THR A 33 5.86 5.91 17.38
CA THR A 33 5.10 5.13 18.37
C THR A 33 5.93 4.86 19.62
N GLY A 34 5.29 4.44 20.71
CA GLY A 34 6.00 3.99 21.90
C GLY A 34 6.56 2.58 21.72
N ASN A 35 7.79 2.34 22.16
CA ASN A 35 8.33 0.98 22.29
C ASN A 35 7.78 0.28 23.54
N GLU A 36 8.10 -1.00 23.73
CA GLU A 36 7.66 -1.78 24.90
C GLU A 36 8.16 -1.20 26.24
N ASN A 37 9.23 -0.41 26.20
CA ASN A 37 9.81 0.27 27.36
C ASN A 37 9.19 1.65 27.63
N GLY A 38 8.22 2.10 26.82
CA GLY A 38 7.57 3.41 26.94
C GLY A 38 8.37 4.59 26.40
N GLU A 39 9.46 4.34 25.67
CA GLU A 39 10.24 5.37 24.98
C GLU A 39 9.67 5.63 23.58
N VAL A 40 9.98 6.79 23.01
CA VAL A 40 9.55 7.16 21.65
C VAL A 40 10.46 6.48 20.62
N ASP A 41 9.88 5.64 19.76
CA ASP A 41 10.56 4.98 18.65
C ASP A 41 9.93 5.38 17.29
N VAL A 42 10.72 5.26 16.22
CA VAL A 42 10.33 5.67 14.87
C VAL A 42 10.46 4.48 13.93
N HIS A 43 9.32 4.05 13.37
CA HIS A 43 9.28 2.99 12.38
C HIS A 43 9.04 3.55 10.97
N ALA A 44 9.96 3.29 10.06
CA ALA A 44 9.89 3.72 8.67
C ALA A 44 9.42 2.58 7.77
N TYR A 45 8.40 2.84 6.95
CA TYR A 45 7.80 1.88 6.03
C TYR A 45 7.75 2.39 4.60
N GLN A 46 7.87 1.45 3.65
CA GLN A 46 7.65 1.68 2.23
C GLN A 46 6.66 0.65 1.70
N VAL A 47 5.74 1.08 0.83
CA VAL A 47 4.82 0.15 0.17
C VAL A 47 5.45 -0.49 -1.06
N SER A 48 5.08 -1.74 -1.33
CA SER A 48 5.54 -2.47 -2.51
C SER A 48 5.01 -1.84 -3.80
N SER A 49 5.70 -2.11 -4.92
CA SER A 49 5.25 -1.72 -6.27
C SER A 49 3.87 -2.32 -6.61
N THR A 50 3.60 -3.55 -6.18
CA THR A 50 2.30 -4.20 -6.35
C THR A 50 1.19 -3.47 -5.60
N CYS A 51 1.46 -3.02 -4.36
CA CYS A 51 0.51 -2.22 -3.58
C CYS A 51 0.16 -0.91 -4.29
N LYS A 52 1.15 -0.21 -4.85
CA LYS A 52 0.92 1.01 -5.65
C LYS A 52 0.04 0.75 -6.85
N ALA A 53 0.29 -0.33 -7.59
CA ALA A 53 -0.50 -0.71 -8.76
C ALA A 53 -1.95 -1.04 -8.38
N MET A 54 -2.16 -1.77 -7.27
CA MET A 54 -3.50 -2.11 -6.79
C MET A 54 -4.31 -0.89 -6.31
N VAL A 55 -3.65 0.11 -5.69
CA VAL A 55 -4.31 1.39 -5.37
C VAL A 55 -4.60 2.19 -6.64
N ALA A 56 -3.67 2.22 -7.60
CA ALA A 56 -3.88 2.91 -8.88
C ALA A 56 -5.00 2.28 -9.72
N ALA A 57 -5.21 0.96 -9.60
CA ALA A 57 -6.27 0.22 -10.28
C ALA A 57 -7.61 0.21 -9.51
N ASP A 58 -7.73 0.97 -8.41
CA ASP A 58 -8.94 1.05 -7.57
C ASP A 58 -9.42 -0.32 -7.03
N ILE A 59 -8.48 -1.26 -6.83
CA ILE A 59 -8.76 -2.61 -6.32
C ILE A 59 -8.83 -2.61 -4.77
N MET A 60 -8.07 -1.71 -4.14
CA MET A 60 -8.07 -1.52 -2.68
C MET A 60 -8.78 -0.21 -2.34
N PHE A 61 -9.96 -0.31 -1.73
CA PHE A 61 -10.76 0.86 -1.35
C PHE A 61 -10.63 1.16 0.15
N LEU A 62 -10.42 2.43 0.50
CA LEU A 62 -10.65 2.96 1.86
C LEU A 62 -12.15 3.18 2.03
N LYS A 63 -12.94 2.12 2.16
CA LYS A 63 -14.36 2.28 2.52
C LYS A 63 -14.43 2.12 4.02
N TYR A 64 -14.92 3.17 4.67
CA TYR A 64 -15.32 3.18 6.07
C TYR A 64 -15.92 1.81 6.40
N PHE A 65 -15.28 1.06 7.30
CA PHE A 65 -15.90 -0.04 8.05
C PHE A 65 -15.86 -1.50 7.54
N THR A 66 -15.21 -1.89 6.43
CA THR A 66 -15.28 -3.31 5.99
C THR A 66 -14.19 -4.27 6.49
N SER A 67 -13.13 -3.80 7.16
CA SER A 67 -12.15 -4.69 7.80
C SER A 67 -12.02 -4.37 9.29
N THR A 68 -12.56 -5.25 10.13
CA THR A 68 -12.41 -5.18 11.60
C THR A 68 -11.00 -5.56 12.08
N LYS A 69 -10.08 -5.94 11.17
CA LYS A 69 -8.69 -6.30 11.50
C LYS A 69 -7.71 -5.37 10.78
N MET A 70 -6.93 -4.62 11.56
CA MET A 70 -5.92 -3.67 11.09
C MET A 70 -4.86 -4.31 10.17
N ASN A 71 -4.60 -5.62 10.34
CA ASN A 71 -3.57 -6.36 9.60
C ASN A 71 -4.06 -6.99 8.29
N MET A 72 -5.30 -6.72 7.87
CA MET A 72 -5.87 -7.29 6.65
C MET A 72 -6.45 -6.20 5.75
N VAL A 73 -6.19 -6.33 4.45
CA VAL A 73 -6.77 -5.47 3.41
C VAL A 73 -7.82 -6.25 2.63
N CYS A 74 -9.00 -5.66 2.45
CA CYS A 74 -10.05 -6.24 1.62
C CYS A 74 -9.82 -5.83 0.14
N MET A 75 -9.82 -6.81 -0.76
CA MET A 75 -9.73 -6.60 -2.20
C MET A 75 -11.13 -6.61 -2.82
N TYR A 76 -11.45 -5.65 -3.69
CA TYR A 76 -12.69 -5.65 -4.46
C TYR A 76 -12.45 -6.13 -5.90
N LYS A 77 -13.23 -7.11 -6.36
CA LYS A 77 -13.16 -7.66 -7.72
C LYS A 77 -14.05 -6.82 -8.65
N ARG A 78 -13.54 -5.72 -9.21
CA ARG A 78 -14.19 -5.03 -10.33
C ARG A 78 -13.65 -5.64 -11.63
N ALA A 79 -14.46 -6.50 -12.27
CA ALA A 79 -14.18 -7.24 -13.50
C ALA A 79 -13.31 -8.52 -13.34
N GLN A 80 -13.93 -9.60 -12.89
CA GLN A 80 -13.72 -10.91 -13.54
C GLN A 80 -14.98 -11.75 -13.28
N SER A 81 -15.72 -12.01 -14.36
CA SER A 81 -16.69 -13.09 -14.42
C SER A 81 -16.05 -14.38 -13.87
N LEU A 82 -16.81 -15.09 -13.06
CA LEU A 82 -16.56 -16.42 -12.52
C LEU A 82 -15.50 -16.57 -11.40
N VAL A 83 -15.94 -17.37 -10.43
CA VAL A 83 -15.27 -17.99 -9.27
C VAL A 83 -14.93 -17.12 -8.04
N SER A 84 -15.85 -17.21 -7.08
CA SER A 84 -15.70 -17.37 -5.61
C SER A 84 -14.58 -16.60 -4.87
N GLY A 85 -14.98 -15.52 -4.20
CA GLY A 85 -14.80 -15.34 -2.74
C GLY A 85 -13.47 -15.64 -2.06
N GLN A 86 -12.31 -15.31 -2.64
CA GLN A 86 -11.02 -15.43 -1.94
C GLN A 86 -10.50 -14.07 -1.48
N ILE A 87 -10.48 -13.86 -0.17
CA ILE A 87 -9.73 -12.79 0.50
C ILE A 87 -8.26 -13.18 0.39
N PHE A 88 -7.55 -12.65 -0.61
CA PHE A 88 -6.11 -12.85 -0.73
C PHE A 88 -5.40 -11.98 0.32
N ALA A 89 -4.97 -12.62 1.41
CA ALA A 89 -4.00 -12.05 2.33
C ALA A 89 -2.61 -12.13 1.69
N ILE A 90 -1.99 -10.98 1.43
CA ILE A 90 -0.56 -10.94 1.09
C ILE A 90 0.17 -11.13 2.42
N LYS A 91 0.74 -12.33 2.63
CA LYS A 91 1.60 -12.65 3.76
C LYS A 91 3.03 -12.18 3.50
#